data_AF-A0A550H1F5-F1
#
_entry.id   AF-A0A550H1F5-F1
#
_cell.length_a   1.000
_cell.length_b   1.000
_cell.length_c   1.000
_cell.angle_alpha   90.00
_cell.angle_beta   90.00
_cell.angle_gamma   90.00
#
_symmetry.space_group_name_H-M   'P 1'
#
loop_
_entity.id
_entity.type
_entity.pdbx_description
1 polymer ?
#
loop_
_entity_poly.entity_id
_entity_poly.type
_entity_poly.pdbx_seq_one_letter_code
_entity_poly.pdbx_strand_id
1 'polypeptide(L)'
;MKTDKETHAFSVELNHKKHLKAVVIPSNGSGSLVVEGFLGKLLNLGFVEDSLLEIHGVNGSFRIDLKREEAHKICNAVLKEVKR
;
A
#
# COMPACT_ATOMS: atom_id res chain seq x y z
N MET A 1 2.81 12.59 18.59
CA MET A 1 3.39 11.52 17.75
C MET A 1 4.55 12.14 17.00
N LYS A 2 5.80 11.70 17.22
CA LYS A 2 6.94 12.20 16.43
C LYS A 2 6.83 11.53 15.07
N THR A 3 6.44 12.28 14.05
CA THR A 3 6.52 11.83 12.67
C THR A 3 7.99 11.90 12.27
N ASP A 4 8.64 10.75 12.16
CA ASP A 4 9.93 10.66 11.49
C ASP A 4 9.76 11.14 10.05
N LYS A 5 10.81 11.77 9.51
CA LYS A 5 10.82 12.50 8.23
C LYS A 5 10.47 11.65 6.98
N GLU A 6 10.14 10.37 7.14
CA GLU A 6 9.82 9.37 6.11
C GLU A 6 8.59 8.52 6.49
N THR A 7 7.62 9.11 7.20
CA THR A 7 6.38 8.39 7.53
C THR A 7 5.42 8.46 6.34
N HIS A 8 5.13 7.33 5.71
CA HIS A 8 4.12 7.20 4.65
C HIS A 8 2.81 6.71 5.26
N ALA A 9 1.75 7.52 5.20
CA ALA A 9 0.43 7.04 5.56
C ALA A 9 -0.11 6.12 4.45
N PHE A 10 -0.86 5.09 4.82
CA PHE A 10 -1.54 4.25 3.86
C PHE A 10 -2.95 3.92 4.33
N SER A 11 -3.81 3.57 3.39
CA SER A 11 -5.14 3.06 3.64
C SER A 11 -5.49 1.97 2.65
N VAL A 12 -6.36 1.06 3.09
CA VAL A 12 -7.03 0.10 2.23
C VAL A 12 -8.53 0.22 2.48
N GLU A 13 -9.28 0.43 1.42
CA GLU A 13 -10.73 0.42 1.42
C GLU A 13 -11.20 -0.83 0.67
N LEU A 14 -12.12 -1.59 1.26
CA LEU A 14 -12.69 -2.79 0.66
C LEU A 14 -14.21 -2.65 0.59
N ASN A 15 -14.78 -2.95 -0.57
CA ASN A 15 -16.20 -2.78 -0.85
C ASN A 15 -17.09 -3.71 -0.01
N HIS A 16 -16.53 -4.81 0.52
CA HIS A 16 -17.26 -5.77 1.34
C HIS A 16 -16.33 -6.57 2.26
N LYS A 17 -16.79 -6.90 3.47
CA LYS A 17 -16.03 -7.68 4.48
C LYS A 17 -15.50 -9.01 3.96
N LYS A 18 -16.19 -9.65 3.02
CA LYS A 18 -15.77 -10.92 2.39
C LYS A 18 -14.41 -10.83 1.66
N HIS A 19 -13.98 -9.62 1.32
CA HIS A 19 -12.68 -9.38 0.67
C HIS A 19 -11.56 -9.11 1.67
N LEU A 20 -11.88 -8.98 2.96
CA LEU A 20 -10.90 -8.92 4.04
C LEU A 20 -10.51 -10.35 4.42
N LYS A 21 -9.22 -10.66 4.33
CA LYS A 21 -8.68 -11.98 4.66
C LYS A 21 -8.33 -12.07 6.15
N ALA A 22 -7.61 -11.08 6.68
CA ALA A 22 -7.18 -11.09 8.07
C ALA A 22 -6.92 -9.67 8.59
N VAL A 23 -7.18 -9.49 9.89
CA VAL A 23 -6.65 -8.37 10.69
C VAL A 23 -6.05 -9.00 11.93
N VAL A 24 -4.72 -8.94 12.04
CA VAL A 24 -3.96 -9.50 13.16
C VAL A 24 -3.34 -8.34 13.93
N ILE A 25 -3.77 -8.18 15.18
CA ILE A 25 -3.23 -7.19 16.12
C ILE A 25 -2.66 -7.99 17.30
N PRO A 26 -1.33 -8.02 17.50
CA PRO A 26 -0.72 -8.77 18.59
C PRO A 26 -1.11 -8.16 19.94
N SER A 27 -1.50 -9.01 20.89
CA SER A 27 -2.04 -8.60 22.18
C SER A 27 -0.98 -8.13 23.18
N ASN A 28 0.29 -8.45 22.98
CA ASN A 28 1.37 -8.26 23.94
C ASN A 28 2.51 -7.35 23.45
N GLY A 29 2.24 -6.49 22.45
CA GLY A 29 3.19 -5.46 21.98
C GLY A 29 4.44 -5.98 21.27
N SER A 30 4.65 -7.30 21.21
CA SER A 30 5.66 -7.96 20.38
C SER A 30 4.97 -8.71 19.24
N GLY A 31 5.38 -8.43 18.00
CA GLY A 31 4.84 -9.07 16.80
C GLY A 31 4.43 -8.07 15.72
N SER A 32 4.20 -8.59 14.52
CA SER A 32 3.78 -7.79 13.36
C SER A 32 2.27 -7.57 13.38
N LEU A 33 1.83 -6.34 13.13
CA LEU A 33 0.44 -6.04 12.78
C LEU A 33 0.23 -6.37 11.29
N VAL A 34 -0.86 -7.07 10.98
CA VAL A 34 -1.16 -7.50 9.61
C VAL A 34 -2.59 -7.12 9.24
N VAL A 35 -2.75 -6.46 8.10
CA VAL A 35 -4.05 -6.24 7.44
C VAL A 35 -3.95 -6.82 6.04
N GLU A 36 -4.68 -7.90 5.80
CA GLU A 36 -4.68 -8.62 4.52
C GLU A 36 -6.08 -8.61 3.90
N GLY A 37 -6.13 -8.41 2.58
CA GLY A 37 -7.36 -8.48 1.80
C GLY A 37 -7.11 -8.62 0.31
N PHE A 38 -8.18 -8.60 -0.47
CA PHE A 38 -8.13 -8.82 -1.92
C PHE A 38 -8.78 -7.65 -2.68
N LEU A 39 -7.98 -6.84 -3.36
CA LEU A 39 -8.49 -5.81 -4.29
C LEU A 39 -9.13 -6.42 -5.55
N GLY A 40 -8.88 -7.70 -5.84
CA GLY A 40 -9.36 -8.38 -7.03
C GLY A 40 -8.57 -7.97 -8.28
N LYS A 41 -9.20 -8.05 -9.46
CA LYS A 41 -8.62 -7.58 -10.72
C LYS A 41 -8.30 -6.09 -10.61
N LEU A 42 -7.05 -5.71 -10.92
CA LEU A 42 -6.63 -4.31 -10.95
C LEU A 42 -7.26 -3.61 -12.16
N LEU A 43 -7.86 -2.46 -11.92
CA LEU A 43 -8.54 -1.62 -12.90
C LEU A 43 -7.64 -0.48 -13.36
N ASN A 44 -6.94 0.16 -12.42
CA ASN A 44 -5.98 1.21 -12.72
C ASN A 44 -4.94 1.35 -11.59
N LEU A 45 -3.88 2.09 -11.90
CA LEU A 45 -2.89 2.59 -10.97
C LEU A 45 -2.54 4.02 -11.39
N GLY A 46 -2.48 4.95 -10.44
CA GLY A 46 -2.24 6.36 -10.74
C GLY A 46 -1.76 7.16 -9.54
N PHE A 47 -1.25 8.36 -9.81
CA PHE A 47 -0.91 9.33 -8.77
C PHE A 47 -1.94 10.45 -8.73
N VAL A 48 -2.30 10.88 -7.53
CA VAL A 48 -3.03 12.12 -7.27
C VAL A 48 -2.02 13.17 -6.83
N GLU A 49 -1.98 14.30 -7.56
CA GLU A 49 -1.12 15.45 -7.27
C GLU A 49 0.35 15.08 -6.98
N ASP A 50 0.86 14.06 -7.69
CA ASP A 50 2.22 13.52 -7.60
C ASP A 50 2.70 13.09 -6.19
N SER A 51 1.79 13.01 -5.22
CA SER A 51 2.10 12.78 -3.80
C SER A 51 1.36 11.60 -3.17
N LEU A 52 0.32 11.09 -3.84
CA LEU A 52 -0.45 9.93 -3.39
C LEU A 52 -0.54 8.89 -4.52
N LEU A 53 -0.05 7.69 -4.27
CA LEU A 53 -0.23 6.55 -5.17
C LEU A 53 -1.54 5.84 -4.83
N GLU A 54 -2.39 5.66 -5.83
CA GLU A 54 -3.63 4.88 -5.72
C GLU A 54 -3.59 3.67 -6.65
N ILE A 55 -4.03 2.53 -6.12
CA ILE A 55 -4.22 1.28 -6.83
C ILE A 55 -5.68 0.90 -6.68
N HIS A 56 -6.41 0.85 -7.80
CA HIS A 56 -7.83 0.50 -7.81
C HIS A 56 -8.03 -0.92 -8.33
N GLY A 57 -8.76 -1.72 -7.57
CA GLY A 57 -9.25 -3.02 -7.99
C GLY A 57 -10.78 -3.11 -7.91
N VAL A 58 -11.35 -4.16 -8.50
CA VAL A 58 -12.81 -4.38 -8.50
C VAL A 58 -13.44 -4.47 -7.11
N ASN A 59 -12.66 -4.81 -6.08
CA ASN A 59 -13.14 -4.99 -4.71
C ASN A 59 -12.73 -3.86 -3.75
N GLY A 60 -12.07 -2.81 -4.23
CA GLY A 60 -11.61 -1.72 -3.38
C GLY A 60 -10.39 -0.97 -3.91
N SER A 61 -9.77 -0.16 -3.05
CA SER A 61 -8.59 0.62 -3.38
C SER A 61 -7.53 0.57 -2.29
N PHE A 62 -6.26 0.56 -2.68
CA PHE A 62 -5.13 0.82 -1.80
C PHE A 62 -4.56 2.19 -2.13
N ARG A 63 -4.30 2.99 -1.09
CA ARG A 63 -3.71 4.33 -1.21
C ARG A 63 -2.53 4.45 -0.27
N ILE A 64 -1.44 5.05 -0.75
CA ILE A 64 -0.26 5.35 0.06
C ILE A 64 0.28 6.72 -0.31
N ASP A 65 0.63 7.50 0.70
CA ASP A 65 1.35 8.76 0.55
C ASP A 65 2.74 8.43 0.04
N LEU A 66 2.93 8.49 -1.28
CA LEU A 66 4.19 8.15 -1.93
C LEU A 66 4.39 9.13 -3.08
N LYS A 67 5.49 9.88 -3.03
CA LYS A 67 5.81 10.82 -4.10
C LYS A 67 6.18 10.10 -5.38
N ARG A 68 5.78 10.64 -6.52
CA ARG A 68 6.09 10.04 -7.83
C ARG A 68 7.60 9.84 -8.01
N GLU A 69 8.43 10.81 -7.65
CA GLU A 69 9.88 10.72 -7.78
C GLU A 69 10.46 9.60 -6.91
N GLU A 70 9.90 9.41 -5.72
CA GLU A 70 10.29 8.35 -4.81
C GLU A 70 9.90 6.96 -5.35
N ALA A 71 8.66 6.83 -5.83
CA ALA A 71 8.21 5.61 -6.50
C ALA A 71 9.09 5.24 -7.71
N HIS A 72 9.49 6.23 -8.52
CA HIS A 72 10.42 6.00 -9.63
C HIS A 72 11.78 5.50 -9.14
N LYS A 73 12.34 6.08 -8.07
CA LYS A 73 13.61 5.61 -7.50
C LYS A 73 13.52 4.16 -7.02
N ILE A 74 12.44 3.81 -6.30
CA ILE A 74 12.19 2.45 -5.79
C ILE A 74 12.04 1.45 -6.95
N CYS A 75 11.19 1.76 -7.94
CA CYS A 75 10.96 0.87 -9.09
C CYS A 75 12.23 0.64 -9.92
N ASN A 76 13.06 1.66 -10.09
CA ASN A 76 14.34 1.53 -10.80
C ASN A 76 15.34 0.64 -10.06
N ALA A 77 15.28 0.57 -8.73
CA ALA A 77 16.08 -0.38 -7.97
C ALA A 77 15.60 -1.81 -8.21
N VAL A 78 14.28 -2.05 -8.13
CA VAL A 78 13.66 -3.38 -8.37
C VAL A 78 13.98 -3.91 -9.77
N LEU A 79 13.88 -3.07 -10.82
CA LEU A 79 14.17 -3.48 -12.20
C LEU A 79 15.65 -3.87 -12.42
N LYS A 80 16.58 -3.41 -11.59
CA LYS A 80 17.98 -3.83 -11.64
C LYS A 80 18.20 -5.20 -11.00
N GLU A 81 17.38 -5.56 -10.00
CA GLU A 81 17.46 -6.86 -9.34
C GLU A 81 16.88 -7.98 -10.22
N VAL A 82 15.81 -7.71 -10.98
CA VAL A 82 15.20 -8.69 -11.91
C VAL A 82 16.10 -9.03 -13.11
N LYS A 83 17.09 -8.17 -13.42
CA LYS A 83 18.02 -8.37 -14.55
C LYS A 83 19.33 -9.06 -14.15
N ARG A 84 19.51 -9.44 -12.89
CA ARG A 84 20.64 -10.26 -12.41
C ARG A 84 20.26 -11.72 -12.36
#